data_AF-A0A924NGT0-F1
#
_entry.id   AF-A0A924NGT0-F1
#
_cell.length_a   1.000
_cell.length_b   1.000
_cell.length_c   1.000
_cell.angle_alpha   90.00
_cell.angle_beta   90.00
_cell.angle_gamma   90.00
#
_symmetry.space_group_name_H-M   'P 1'
#
loop_
_entity.id
_entity.type
_entity.pdbx_description
1 polymer ?
#
loop_
_entity_poly.entity_id
_entity_poly.type
_entity_poly.pdbx_seq_one_letter_code
_entity_poly.pdbx_strand_id
1 'polypeptide(L)'
;MQHASWLAVVPVPAVPELLLHQAEDLQGLWEGTDAASPPYWAFPWLGGQALARYVLDHPSSVAGLRVLDLAAGSGLVGLAALRAGAASVLACDIDPLAAEAVAANA
;
A
#
# COMPACT_ATOMS: atom_id res chain seq x y z
N MET A 1 10.94 -4.84 11.46
CA MET A 1 9.71 -5.66 11.33
C MET A 1 10.02 -7.08 11.75
N GLN A 2 9.44 -7.56 12.85
CA GLN A 2 9.56 -8.98 13.26
C GLN A 2 8.95 -9.95 12.22
N HIS A 3 8.20 -9.43 11.25
CA HIS A 3 7.55 -10.17 10.16
C HIS A 3 8.19 -9.95 8.78
N ALA A 4 9.41 -9.42 8.70
CA ALA A 4 10.07 -9.13 7.42
C ALA A 4 10.32 -10.38 6.54
N SER A 5 10.33 -11.58 7.12
CA SER A 5 10.47 -12.84 6.37
C SER A 5 9.21 -13.26 5.61
N TRP A 6 8.09 -12.55 5.78
CA TRP A 6 6.79 -12.93 5.23
C TRP A 6 6.47 -12.18 3.93
N LEU A 7 7.24 -11.15 3.59
CA LEU A 7 6.90 -10.21 2.53
C LEU A 7 8.09 -10.02 1.58
N ALA A 8 7.90 -10.36 0.31
CA ALA A 8 8.85 -10.07 -0.74
C ALA A 8 8.62 -8.64 -1.25
N VAL A 9 9.71 -7.92 -1.55
CA VAL A 9 9.61 -6.63 -2.26
C VAL A 9 9.46 -6.92 -3.74
N VAL A 10 8.24 -6.78 -4.26
CA VAL A 10 7.91 -7.12 -5.64
C VAL A 10 7.11 -6.00 -6.31
N PRO A 11 7.17 -5.89 -7.66
CA PRO A 11 6.35 -4.95 -8.40
C PRO A 11 4.86 -5.21 -8.19
N VAL A 12 4.07 -4.15 -8.14
CA VAL A 12 2.61 -4.27 -8.13
C VAL A 12 2.11 -4.51 -9.56
N PRO A 13 1.30 -5.55 -9.84
CA PRO A 13 0.99 -5.98 -11.21
C PRO A 13 0.47 -4.89 -12.16
N ALA A 14 -0.47 -4.04 -11.72
CA ALA A 14 -0.99 -2.96 -12.57
C ALA A 14 -0.20 -1.64 -12.47
N VAL A 15 0.73 -1.54 -11.52
CA VAL A 15 1.61 -0.38 -11.28
C VAL A 15 3.05 -0.82 -10.99
N PRO A 16 3.74 -1.47 -11.95
CA PRO A 16 5.05 -2.07 -11.73
C PRO A 16 6.16 -1.05 -11.43
N GLU A 17 5.90 0.25 -11.61
CA GLU A 17 6.76 1.36 -11.19
C GLU A 17 6.86 1.49 -9.67
N LEU A 18 5.93 0.88 -8.93
CA LEU A 18 5.91 0.83 -7.47
C LEU A 18 6.23 -0.59 -6.99
N LEU A 19 7.21 -0.68 -6.11
CA LEU A 19 7.60 -1.90 -5.41
C LEU A 19 7.02 -1.84 -3.99
N LEU A 20 6.38 -2.92 -3.54
CA LEU A 20 5.88 -3.03 -2.18
C LEU A 20 6.33 -4.34 -1.56
N HIS A 21 6.42 -4.37 -0.23
CA HIS A 21 6.41 -5.57 0.59
C HIS A 21 5.03 -6.22 0.50
N GLN A 22 4.96 -7.39 -0.14
CA GLN A 22 3.71 -8.12 -0.38
C GLN A 22 3.81 -9.55 0.12
N ALA A 23 2.70 -10.08 0.64
CA ALA A 23 2.59 -11.49 1.00
C ALA A 23 2.44 -12.34 -0.27
N GLU A 24 3.26 -13.38 -0.38
CA GLU A 24 3.14 -14.38 -1.45
C GLU A 24 1.94 -15.31 -1.22
N ASP A 25 1.64 -15.60 0.05
CA ASP A 25 0.50 -16.42 0.48
C ASP A 25 -0.32 -15.67 1.54
N LEU A 26 -1.38 -14.99 1.08
CA LEU A 26 -2.30 -14.26 1.95
C LEU A 26 -3.07 -15.19 2.90
N GLN A 27 -3.46 -16.38 2.42
CA GLN A 27 -4.24 -17.33 3.20
C GLN A 27 -3.37 -17.92 4.32
N GLY A 28 -2.16 -18.37 4.00
CA GLY A 28 -1.20 -18.87 4.98
C GLY A 28 -0.78 -17.80 5.99
N LEU A 29 -0.62 -16.54 5.57
CA LEU A 29 -0.38 -15.42 6.48
C LEU A 29 -1.58 -15.21 7.43
N TRP A 30 -2.80 -15.25 6.92
CA TRP A 30 -3.99 -15.07 7.74
C TRP A 30 -4.15 -16.20 8.75
N GLU A 31 -4.06 -17.46 8.31
CA GLU A 31 -4.14 -18.64 9.18
C GLU A 31 -3.01 -18.63 10.23
N GLY A 32 -1.81 -18.19 9.87
CA GLY A 32 -0.66 -18.14 10.78
C GLY A 32 -0.70 -17.00 11.81
N THR A 33 -1.59 -16.02 11.64
CA THR A 33 -1.71 -14.85 12.54
C THR A 33 -2.92 -14.91 13.47
N ASP A 34 -3.81 -15.91 13.30
CA ASP A 34 -5.09 -16.01 14.02
C ASP A 34 -5.89 -14.69 14.03
N ALA A 35 -5.71 -13.87 12.99
CA ALA A 35 -6.28 -12.53 12.93
C ALA A 35 -7.80 -12.59 12.72
N ALA A 36 -8.53 -11.70 13.38
CA ALA A 36 -9.99 -11.62 13.27
C ALA A 36 -10.48 -11.20 11.87
N SER A 37 -9.60 -10.67 11.03
CA SER A 37 -9.88 -10.26 9.65
C SER A 37 -8.66 -10.51 8.77
N PRO A 38 -8.85 -10.66 7.45
CA PRO A 38 -7.73 -10.79 6.52
C PRO A 38 -6.73 -9.63 6.69
N PRO A 39 -5.41 -9.88 6.56
CA PRO A 39 -4.41 -8.83 6.67
C PRO A 39 -4.41 -7.97 5.40
N TYR A 40 -5.39 -7.07 5.27
CA TYR A 40 -5.62 -6.26 4.07
C TYR A 40 -4.40 -5.40 3.68
N TRP A 41 -3.56 -5.04 4.65
CA TRP A 41 -2.31 -4.30 4.44
C TRP A 41 -1.20 -5.12 3.76
N ALA A 42 -1.30 -6.44 3.71
CA ALA A 42 -0.25 -7.31 3.20
C ALA A 42 -0.32 -7.54 1.67
N PHE A 43 -1.35 -7.02 0.99
CA PHE A 43 -1.57 -7.26 -0.44
C PHE A 43 -2.11 -6.01 -1.16
N PRO A 44 -1.64 -5.69 -2.39
CA PRO A 44 -2.19 -4.60 -3.17
C PRO A 44 -3.51 -5.01 -3.84
N TRP A 45 -4.64 -4.71 -3.20
CA TRP A 45 -5.96 -5.03 -3.73
C TRP A 45 -6.26 -4.31 -5.04
N LEU A 46 -7.06 -4.95 -5.91
CA LEU A 46 -7.33 -4.47 -7.27
C LEU A 46 -7.86 -3.03 -7.32
N GLY A 47 -8.71 -2.64 -6.36
CA GLY A 47 -9.21 -1.26 -6.27
C GLY A 47 -8.09 -0.23 -6.01
N GLY A 48 -7.17 -0.54 -5.10
CA GLY A 48 -6.00 0.30 -4.83
C GLY A 48 -5.05 0.36 -6.03
N GLN A 49 -4.85 -0.76 -6.74
CA GLN A 49 -4.06 -0.79 -7.97
C GLN A 49 -4.67 0.09 -9.08
N ALA A 50 -5.98 0.02 -9.29
CA ALA A 50 -6.67 0.84 -10.27
C ALA A 50 -6.57 2.34 -9.94
N LEU A 51 -6.75 2.70 -8.67
CA LEU A 51 -6.63 4.09 -8.22
C LEU A 51 -5.19 4.60 -8.33
N ALA A 52 -4.20 3.80 -7.94
CA ALA A 52 -2.79 4.13 -8.10
C ALA A 52 -2.41 4.36 -9.57
N ARG A 53 -2.87 3.48 -10.47
CA ARG A 53 -2.67 3.66 -11.92
C ARG A 53 -3.29 4.98 -12.40
N TYR A 54 -4.53 5.26 -12.01
CA TYR A 54 -5.18 6.52 -12.36
C TYR A 54 -4.37 7.74 -11.92
N VAL A 55 -3.88 7.76 -10.67
CA VAL A 55 -3.10 8.88 -10.12
C VAL A 55 -1.77 9.05 -10.87
N LEU A 56 -1.07 7.96 -11.17
CA LEU A 56 0.19 8.01 -11.94
C LEU A 56 -0.03 8.52 -13.37
N ASP A 57 -1.11 8.11 -14.01
CA ASP A 57 -1.46 8.54 -15.37
C ASP A 57 -2.01 9.98 -15.41
N HIS A 58 -2.49 10.50 -14.28
CA HIS A 58 -3.04 11.86 -14.15
C HIS A 58 -2.38 12.65 -13.00
N PRO A 59 -1.07 12.99 -13.08
CA PRO A 59 -0.36 13.62 -11.96
C PRO A 59 -0.96 14.95 -11.50
N SER A 60 -1.61 15.70 -12.39
CA SER A 60 -2.29 16.95 -12.07
C SER A 60 -3.42 16.81 -11.05
N SER A 61 -3.92 15.58 -10.81
CA SER A 61 -4.92 15.30 -9.77
C SER A 61 -4.38 15.46 -8.35
N VAL A 62 -3.06 15.35 -8.14
CA VAL A 62 -2.42 15.37 -6.81
C VAL A 62 -1.18 16.26 -6.72
N ALA A 63 -0.59 16.69 -7.84
CA ALA A 63 0.67 17.44 -7.86
C ALA A 63 0.62 18.70 -6.99
N GLY A 64 1.57 18.83 -6.07
CA GLY A 64 1.68 19.94 -5.12
C GLY A 64 0.65 19.93 -3.99
N LEU A 65 -0.28 18.98 -3.95
CA LEU A 65 -1.33 18.90 -2.94
C LEU A 65 -0.88 18.12 -1.70
N ARG A 66 -1.56 18.38 -0.58
CA ARG A 66 -1.49 17.55 0.63
C ARG A 66 -2.62 16.53 0.56
N VAL A 67 -2.29 15.25 0.52
CA VAL A 67 -3.23 14.15 0.26
C VAL A 67 -3.47 13.35 1.54
N LEU A 68 -4.72 12.92 1.75
CA LEU A 68 -5.08 11.90 2.74
C LEU A 68 -5.35 10.59 2.00
N ASP A 69 -4.59 9.55 2.31
CA ASP A 69 -4.87 8.17 1.87
C ASP A 69 -5.65 7.47 2.99
N LEU A 70 -6.94 7.27 2.79
CA LEU A 70 -7.87 6.73 3.79
C LEU A 70 -8.07 5.23 3.56
N ALA A 71 -7.98 4.44 4.63
CA ALA A 71 -7.89 2.98 4.55
C ALA A 71 -6.67 2.57 3.69
N ALA A 72 -5.52 3.14 4.05
CA ALA A 72 -4.30 3.10 3.24
C ALA A 72 -3.76 1.68 3.02
N GLY A 73 -4.04 0.73 3.93
CA GLY A 73 -3.54 -0.63 3.85
C GLY A 73 -2.03 -0.68 3.69
N SER A 74 -1.56 -1.13 2.51
CA SER A 74 -0.12 -1.19 2.17
C SER A 74 0.51 0.18 1.86
N GLY A 75 -0.29 1.24 1.72
CA GLY A 75 0.15 2.58 1.32
C GLY A 75 0.30 2.79 -0.19
N LEU A 76 -0.12 1.81 -1.01
CA LEU A 76 0.04 1.84 -2.47
C LEU A 76 -0.41 3.16 -3.11
N VAL A 77 -1.61 3.64 -2.76
CA VAL A 77 -2.20 4.84 -3.38
C VAL A 77 -1.48 6.10 -2.91
N GLY A 78 -1.16 6.21 -1.62
CA GLY A 78 -0.32 7.26 -1.07
C GLY A 78 1.05 7.35 -1.76
N LEU A 79 1.71 6.22 -1.96
CA LEU A 79 3.00 6.17 -2.66
C LEU A 79 2.86 6.58 -4.13
N ALA A 80 1.80 6.16 -4.80
CA ALA A 80 1.48 6.63 -6.15
C ALA A 80 1.27 8.16 -6.17
N ALA A 81 0.59 8.73 -5.17
CA ALA A 81 0.39 10.17 -5.07
C ALA A 81 1.71 10.93 -4.85
N LEU A 82 2.58 10.44 -3.96
CA LEU A 82 3.93 11.01 -3.79
C LEU A 82 4.74 10.93 -5.08
N ARG A 83 4.69 9.78 -5.77
CA ARG A 83 5.39 9.58 -7.05
C ARG A 83 4.87 10.52 -8.15
N ALA A 84 3.57 10.80 -8.14
CA ALA A 84 2.90 11.76 -9.02
C ALA A 84 3.10 13.23 -8.61
N GLY A 85 3.84 13.50 -7.54
CA GLY A 85 4.26 14.85 -7.14
C GLY A 85 3.39 15.51 -6.07
N ALA A 86 2.61 14.75 -5.30
CA ALA A 86 1.97 15.27 -4.09
C ALA A 86 3.03 15.86 -3.13
N ALA A 87 2.71 16.98 -2.49
CA ALA A 87 3.61 17.64 -1.54
C ALA A 87 3.79 16.83 -0.24
N SER A 88 2.73 16.14 0.19
CA SER A 88 2.78 15.23 1.34
C SER A 88 1.58 14.29 1.30
N VAL A 89 1.73 13.09 1.86
CA VAL A 89 0.62 12.17 2.12
C VAL A 89 0.52 11.88 3.61
N LEU A 90 -0.70 11.92 4.12
CA LEU A 90 -1.05 11.30 5.40
C LEU A 90 -1.76 9.98 5.10
N ALA A 91 -1.12 8.86 5.44
CA ALA A 91 -1.75 7.54 5.37
C ALA A 91 -2.50 7.27 6.68
N CYS A 92 -3.77 6.89 6.58
CA CYS A 92 -4.64 6.63 7.73
C CYS A 92 -5.31 5.27 7.56
N ASP A 93 -5.19 4.43 8.58
CA ASP A 93 -5.84 3.13 8.64
C ASP A 93 -6.26 2.81 10.08
N ILE A 94 -7.25 1.93 10.23
CA ILE A 94 -7.69 1.44 11.54
C ILE A 94 -6.78 0.33 12.05
N ASP A 95 -6.11 -0.41 11.15
CA ASP A 95 -5.18 -1.48 11.49
C ASP A 95 -3.79 -0.90 11.82
N PRO A 96 -3.27 -1.07 13.05
CA PRO A 96 -1.92 -0.62 13.40
C PRO A 96 -0.82 -1.23 12.52
N LEU A 97 -1.00 -2.45 12.01
CA LEU A 97 -0.02 -3.10 11.13
C LEU A 97 0.01 -2.45 9.74
N ALA A 98 -1.06 -1.78 9.30
CA ALA A 98 -1.05 -0.99 8.09
C ALA A 98 -0.07 0.19 8.20
N ALA A 99 0.05 0.82 9.37
CA ALA A 99 1.04 1.88 9.59
C ALA A 99 2.49 1.34 9.46
N GLU A 100 2.74 0.12 9.96
CA GLU A 100 4.04 -0.55 9.75
C GLU A 100 4.27 -0.89 8.27
N ALA A 101 3.25 -1.39 7.57
CA ALA A 101 3.34 -1.72 6.15
C ALA A 101 3.62 -0.48 5.29
N VAL A 102 2.92 0.63 5.53
CA VAL A 102 3.16 1.92 4.88
C VAL A 102 4.60 2.37 5.13
N ALA A 103 5.08 2.31 6.38
CA ALA A 103 6.45 2.69 6.72
C ALA A 103 7.51 1.76 6.08
N ALA A 104 7.17 0.50 5.79
CA ALA A 104 8.03 -0.41 5.03
C ALA A 104 8.16 -0.03 3.56
N ASN A 105 7.07 0.48 2.99
CA ASN A 105 6.93 0.70 1.55
C ASN A 105 7.31 2.12 1.10
N ALA A 106 7.50 3.06 2.04
CA ALA A 106 7.82 4.47 1.80
C ALA A 106 9.33 4.75 1.87
#